data_AF-A0A1B6EWZ5-F1
#
_entry.id   AF-A0A1B6EWZ5-F1
#
_cell.length_a   1.000
_cell.length_b   1.000
_cell.length_c   1.000
_cell.angle_alpha   90.00
_cell.angle_beta   90.00
_cell.angle_gamma   90.00
#
_symmetry.space_group_name_H-M   'P 1'
#
loop_
_entity.id
_entity.type
_entity.pdbx_description
1 polymer ?
#
loop_
_entity_poly.entity_id
_entity_poly.type
_entity_poly.pdbx_seq_one_letter_code
_entity_poly.pdbx_strand_id
1 'polypeptide(L)'
;FQRSPFQPLTRTLFVPWNQIVVLPPITMQLGDDADNFRGSSAHPALALGAPSLMTALHTARPCMDHDNTVLVPVVLSTWMPEKVGGLAGKSLVLAETQMLQESIRIPGSGLHLMYRSS
;
A
#
# COMPACT_ATOMS: atom_id res chain seq x y z
N PHE A 1 13.82 -18.28 4.80
CA PHE A 1 13.69 -17.65 6.13
C PHE A 1 14.08 -18.66 7.17
N GLN A 2 15.18 -18.43 7.87
CA GLN A 2 15.71 -19.36 8.88
C GLN A 2 16.09 -18.56 10.12
N ARG A 3 15.52 -18.93 11.27
CA ARG A 3 15.82 -18.33 12.56
C ARG A 3 15.46 -19.35 13.66
N SER A 4 16.42 -19.73 14.50
CA SER A 4 16.13 -20.57 15.67
C SER A 4 15.29 -19.77 16.68
N PRO A 5 14.30 -20.37 17.38
CA PRO A 5 13.89 -21.80 17.39
C PRO A 5 12.76 -22.14 16.39
N PHE A 6 12.58 -21.36 15.33
CA PHE A 6 11.51 -21.54 14.37
C PHE A 6 11.89 -22.51 13.24
N GLN A 7 10.88 -23.21 12.71
CA GLN A 7 11.07 -24.07 11.54
C GLN A 7 11.51 -23.24 10.32
N PRO A 8 12.53 -23.70 9.57
CA PRO A 8 12.95 -23.04 8.33
C PRO A 8 11.80 -22.98 7.31
N LEU A 9 11.57 -21.81 6.72
CA LEU A 9 10.50 -21.57 5.75
C LEU A 9 11.07 -21.03 4.43
N THR A 10 10.68 -21.63 3.31
CA THR A 10 11.01 -21.17 1.96
C THR A 10 9.74 -20.71 1.25
N ARG A 11 9.80 -19.59 0.52
CA ARG A 11 8.68 -19.04 -0.26
C ARG A 11 9.15 -18.68 -1.66
N THR A 12 8.43 -19.18 -2.66
CA THR A 12 8.63 -18.86 -4.08
C THR A 12 7.67 -17.75 -4.46
N LEU A 13 8.16 -16.73 -5.17
CA LEU A 13 7.37 -15.57 -5.59
C LEU A 13 7.59 -15.30 -7.06
N PHE A 14 6.57 -14.75 -7.71
CA PHE A 14 6.70 -14.22 -9.07
C PHE A 14 7.27 -12.80 -9.01
N VAL A 15 8.35 -12.55 -9.74
CA VAL A 15 9.02 -11.24 -9.76
C VAL A 15 8.85 -10.61 -11.16
N PRO A 16 7.98 -9.59 -11.30
CA PRO A 16 7.87 -8.82 -12.54
C PRO A 16 9.13 -8.01 -12.83
N TRP A 17 9.35 -7.73 -14.11
CA TRP A 17 10.48 -6.93 -14.58
C TRP A 17 10.39 -5.48 -14.09
N ASN A 18 11.48 -4.96 -13.54
CA ASN A 18 11.66 -3.54 -13.15
C ASN A 18 10.55 -2.99 -12.23
N GLN A 19 9.97 -3.82 -11.37
CA GLN A 19 8.94 -3.41 -10.42
C GLN A 19 9.34 -3.80 -8.99
N ILE A 20 8.95 -2.97 -8.03
CA ILE A 20 9.13 -3.27 -6.61
C ILE A 20 8.07 -4.27 -6.19
N VAL A 21 8.50 -5.40 -5.63
CA VAL A 21 7.60 -6.42 -5.07
C VAL A 21 7.63 -6.31 -3.55
N VAL A 22 6.46 -6.12 -2.96
CA VAL A 22 6.30 -6.11 -1.50
C VAL A 22 5.91 -7.52 -1.06
N LEU A 23 6.76 -8.15 -0.25
CA LEU A 23 6.46 -9.45 0.31
C LEU A 23 5.38 -9.32 1.38
N PRO A 24 4.40 -10.24 1.43
CA PRO A 24 3.51 -10.32 2.57
C PRO A 24 4.30 -10.68 3.83
N PRO A 25 3.82 -10.25 5.02
CA PRO A 25 4.49 -10.60 6.27
C PRO A 25 4.62 -12.11 6.45
N ILE A 26 5.73 -12.52 7.06
CA ILE A 26 6.12 -13.92 7.16
C ILE A 26 5.95 -14.39 8.59
N THR A 27 4.97 -15.25 8.81
CA THR A 27 4.72 -15.91 10.10
C THR A 27 5.50 -17.22 10.15
N MET A 28 6.37 -17.39 11.16
CA MET A 28 7.14 -18.62 11.37
C MET A 28 6.52 -19.45 12.50
N GLN A 29 6.53 -20.77 12.37
CA GLN A 29 6.03 -21.71 13.39
C GLN A 29 7.20 -22.25 14.22
N LEU A 30 6.94 -22.52 15.51
CA LEU A 30 7.92 -23.10 16.42
C LEU A 30 8.11 -24.59 16.10
N GLY A 31 9.34 -25.12 16.19
CA GLY A 31 9.61 -26.55 15.99
C GLY A 31 9.00 -27.41 17.11
N ASP A 32 8.23 -28.42 16.70
CA ASP A 32 7.55 -29.50 17.43
C ASP A 32 7.71 -29.55 18.96
N ASP A 33 6.78 -28.86 19.63
CA ASP A 33 6.09 -29.29 20.86
C ASP A 33 4.66 -28.66 20.89
N ALA A 34 4.05 -28.48 19.71
CA ALA A 34 2.76 -27.80 19.55
C ALA A 34 1.70 -28.65 18.83
N ASP A 35 1.85 -29.97 18.78
CA ASP A 35 0.79 -30.88 18.31
C ASP A 35 -0.51 -30.80 19.15
N ASN A 36 -0.47 -30.14 20.31
CA ASN A 36 -1.65 -29.84 21.13
C ASN A 36 -2.21 -28.42 20.99
N PHE A 37 -1.58 -27.55 20.20
CA PHE A 37 -2.25 -26.34 19.72
C PHE A 37 -2.70 -26.59 18.28
N ARG A 38 -3.72 -27.46 18.14
CA ARG A 38 -4.84 -27.21 17.20
C ARG A 38 -5.53 -25.89 17.60
N GLY A 39 -4.75 -24.82 17.71
CA GLY A 39 -5.19 -23.45 17.85
C GLY A 39 -5.81 -23.10 16.53
N SER A 40 -7.09 -23.42 16.45
CA SER A 40 -8.14 -22.71 15.77
C SER A 40 -7.68 -22.03 14.49
N SER A 41 -8.17 -22.54 13.36
CA SER A 41 -8.61 -21.71 12.23
C SER A 41 -8.48 -20.23 12.57
N ALA A 42 -7.39 -19.59 12.14
CA ALA A 42 -6.99 -18.27 12.61
C ALA A 42 -8.25 -17.41 12.74
N HIS A 43 -8.70 -17.17 13.98
CA HIS A 43 -9.97 -16.50 14.18
C HIS A 43 -9.86 -15.16 13.47
N PRO A 44 -10.82 -14.78 12.61
CA PRO A 44 -10.78 -13.51 11.89
C PRO A 44 -10.69 -12.29 12.83
N ALA A 45 -10.92 -12.49 14.14
CA ALA A 45 -10.69 -11.50 15.18
C ALA A 45 -9.21 -11.10 15.38
N LEU A 46 -8.23 -11.97 15.09
CA LEU A 46 -6.80 -11.61 15.16
C LEU A 46 -6.34 -10.75 13.96
N ALA A 47 -7.17 -10.62 12.92
CA ALA A 47 -6.95 -9.73 11.79
C ALA A 47 -7.23 -8.25 12.11
N LEU A 48 -8.00 -7.96 13.18
CA LEU A 48 -8.36 -6.58 13.58
C LEU A 48 -7.22 -5.81 14.25
N GLY A 49 -6.16 -6.50 14.70
CA GLY A 49 -4.98 -5.89 15.31
C GLY A 49 -3.75 -5.87 14.40
N ALA A 50 -3.83 -6.45 13.19
CA ALA A 50 -2.73 -6.41 12.24
C ALA A 50 -2.67 -5.01 11.60
N PRO A 51 -1.49 -4.37 11.51
CA PRO A 51 -1.36 -2.99 11.02
C PRO A 51 -1.74 -2.82 9.53
N SER A 52 -2.16 -3.89 8.84
CA SER A 52 -2.64 -3.86 7.47
C SER A 52 -3.57 -5.04 7.18
N LEU A 53 -4.76 -4.75 6.64
CA LEU A 53 -5.77 -5.72 6.18
C LEU A 53 -5.17 -6.78 5.22
N MET A 54 -4.18 -6.37 4.43
CA MET A 54 -3.46 -7.21 3.48
C MET A 54 -2.75 -8.39 4.17
N THR A 55 -2.25 -8.23 5.39
CA THR A 55 -1.50 -9.27 6.10
C THR A 55 -2.37 -10.45 6.54
N ALA A 56 -3.62 -10.16 6.92
CA ALA A 56 -4.58 -11.17 7.32
C ALA A 56 -5.04 -12.02 6.13
N LEU A 57 -5.13 -11.41 4.94
CA LEU A 57 -5.61 -12.07 3.73
C LEU A 57 -4.66 -13.16 3.20
N HIS A 58 -3.35 -13.01 3.41
CA HIS A 58 -2.34 -13.93 2.86
C HIS A 58 -1.99 -15.09 3.82
N THR A 59 -2.37 -14.99 5.09
CA THR A 59 -2.13 -16.02 6.11
C THR A 59 -3.37 -16.88 6.37
N ALA A 60 -4.57 -16.38 6.08
CA ALA A 60 -5.79 -17.16 6.11
C ALA A 60 -5.84 -18.13 4.91
N ARG A 61 -6.18 -19.40 5.16
CA ARG A 61 -6.60 -20.29 4.07
C ARG A 61 -7.77 -19.61 3.34
N PRO A 62 -7.79 -19.59 2.00
CA PRO A 62 -8.92 -19.01 1.27
C PRO A 62 -10.19 -19.69 1.76
N CYS A 63 -11.16 -18.87 2.18
CA CYS A 63 -12.43 -19.36 2.67
C CYS A 63 -13.16 -19.98 1.48
N MET A 64 -13.59 -21.23 1.60
CA MET A 64 -14.30 -21.91 0.51
C MET A 64 -15.72 -21.37 0.30
N ASP A 65 -16.23 -20.59 1.25
CA ASP A 65 -17.58 -20.00 1.23
C ASP A 65 -17.64 -18.61 0.57
N HIS A 66 -16.55 -18.12 -0.02
CA HIS A 66 -16.53 -16.81 -0.69
C HIS A 66 -16.80 -16.95 -2.18
N ASP A 67 -17.90 -16.33 -2.62
CA ASP A 67 -18.22 -16.17 -4.03
C ASP A 67 -17.43 -15.00 -4.62
N ASN A 68 -16.40 -15.31 -5.41
CA ASN A 68 -15.54 -14.33 -6.06
C ASN A 68 -16.25 -13.51 -7.14
N THR A 69 -17.44 -13.93 -7.60
CA THR A 69 -18.23 -13.19 -8.60
C THR A 69 -18.98 -12.01 -8.00
N VAL A 70 -19.22 -12.03 -6.68
CA VAL A 70 -19.87 -10.95 -5.93
C VAL A 70 -18.86 -9.88 -5.49
N LEU A 71 -17.59 -10.26 -5.35
CA LEU A 71 -16.52 -9.36 -4.90
C LEU A 71 -16.03 -8.48 -6.05
N VAL A 72 -16.71 -7.35 -6.28
CA VAL A 72 -16.32 -6.34 -7.29
C VAL A 72 -15.88 -5.05 -6.58
N PRO A 73 -14.61 -4.93 -6.16
CA PRO A 73 -14.12 -3.72 -5.51
C PRO A 73 -13.98 -2.58 -6.53
N VAL A 74 -14.45 -1.39 -6.16
CA VAL A 74 -14.20 -0.16 -6.92
C VAL A 74 -12.95 0.51 -6.35
N VAL A 75 -11.85 0.47 -7.12
CA VAL A 75 -10.57 1.09 -6.73
C VAL A 75 -10.44 2.43 -7.45
N LEU A 76 -10.40 3.53 -6.68
CA LEU A 76 -10.21 4.88 -7.19
C LEU A 76 -8.87 5.43 -6.67
N SER A 77 -8.00 5.85 -7.58
CA SER A 77 -6.79 6.59 -7.24
C SER A 77 -7.05 8.09 -7.31
N THR A 78 -6.38 8.87 -6.47
CA THR A 78 -6.39 10.33 -6.58
C THR A 78 -5.79 10.75 -7.93
N TRP A 79 -6.39 11.76 -8.56
CA TRP A 79 -5.91 12.28 -9.83
C TRP A 79 -4.58 13.02 -9.64
N MET A 80 -3.54 12.64 -10.39
CA MET A 80 -2.26 13.37 -10.44
C MET A 80 -2.19 14.18 -11.74
N PRO A 81 -2.27 15.52 -11.70
CA PRO A 81 -2.11 16.31 -12.90
C PRO A 81 -0.62 16.47 -13.20
N GLU A 82 -0.12 15.63 -14.11
CA GLU A 82 1.26 15.74 -14.61
C GLU A 82 1.51 17.05 -15.36
N LYS A 83 0.45 17.70 -15.88
CA LYS A 83 0.53 18.97 -16.62
C LYS A 83 -0.68 19.86 -16.32
N VAL A 84 -0.65 20.58 -15.20
CA VAL A 84 -1.39 21.84 -15.12
C VAL A 84 -0.44 22.95 -15.54
N GLY A 85 -0.78 23.64 -16.64
CA GLY A 85 -0.03 24.80 -17.10
C GLY A 85 -0.19 25.94 -16.10
N GLY A 86 0.84 26.15 -15.27
CA GLY A 86 0.88 27.30 -14.38
C GLY A 86 1.15 28.57 -15.16
N LEU A 87 0.30 29.59 -15.00
CA LEU A 87 0.58 30.92 -15.55
C LEU A 87 1.42 31.71 -14.55
N ALA A 88 2.66 32.04 -14.93
CA ALA A 88 3.54 32.86 -14.11
C ALA A 88 2.91 34.24 -13.85
N GLY A 89 2.97 34.70 -12.59
CA GLY A 89 2.41 35.98 -12.16
C GLY A 89 0.96 35.91 -11.64
N LYS A 90 0.31 34.74 -11.65
CA LYS A 90 -1.03 34.55 -11.08
C LYS A 90 -1.05 33.45 -10.02
N SER A 91 -1.73 33.74 -8.92
CA SER A 91 -2.13 32.72 -7.94
C SER A 91 -3.42 32.03 -8.41
N LEU A 92 -3.45 30.70 -8.31
CA LEU A 92 -4.54 29.85 -8.79
C LEU A 92 -4.83 28.75 -7.77
N VAL A 93 -6.11 28.44 -7.61
CA VAL A 93 -6.60 27.27 -6.87
C VAL A 93 -7.15 26.28 -7.87
N LEU A 94 -6.61 25.06 -7.85
CA LEU A 94 -7.06 23.95 -8.68
C LEU A 94 -8.05 23.12 -7.86
N ALA A 95 -9.34 23.28 -8.13
CA ALA A 95 -10.39 22.71 -7.30
C ALA A 95 -10.42 21.17 -7.36
N GLU A 96 -10.09 20.61 -8.52
CA GLU A 96 -10.13 19.17 -8.79
C GLU A 96 -9.12 18.40 -7.95
N THR A 97 -7.96 19.01 -7.70
CA THR A 97 -6.89 18.41 -6.89
C THR A 97 -6.68 19.11 -5.55
N GLN A 98 -7.47 20.15 -5.27
CA GLN A 98 -7.34 20.98 -4.08
C GLN A 98 -5.91 21.52 -3.89
N MET A 99 -5.23 21.82 -5.01
CA MET A 99 -3.85 22.33 -4.99
C MET A 99 -3.85 23.86 -5.11
N LEU A 100 -3.00 24.51 -4.30
CA LEU A 100 -2.68 25.92 -4.39
C LEU A 100 -1.44 26.10 -5.28
N GLN A 101 -1.50 27.04 -6.21
CA GLN A 101 -0.34 27.49 -6.99
C GLN A 101 -0.12 28.98 -6.77
N GLU A 102 1.09 29.35 -6.36
CA GLU A 102 1.47 30.75 -6.18
C GLU A 102 2.73 31.08 -6.98
N SER A 103 2.89 32.37 -7.32
CA SER A 103 4.03 32.86 -8.08
C SER A 103 4.59 34.15 -7.47
N ILE A 104 5.89 34.20 -7.26
CA ILE A 104 6.60 35.39 -6.77
C ILE A 104 7.65 35.79 -7.80
N ARG A 105 7.67 37.06 -8.20
CA ARG A 105 8.64 37.57 -9.18
C ARG A 105 9.99 37.85 -8.52
N ILE A 106 11.08 37.50 -9.20
CA ILE A 106 12.44 37.84 -8.77
C ILE A 106 12.81 39.24 -9.32
N PRO A 107 13.12 40.23 -8.46
CA PRO A 107 13.46 41.58 -8.90
C PRO A 107 14.73 41.57 -9.77
N GLY A 108 14.77 42.46 -10.77
CA GLY A 108 15.88 42.50 -11.74
C GLY A 108 15.84 41.40 -12.81
N SER A 109 14.82 40.54 -12.82
CA SER A 109 14.65 39.49 -13.83
C SER A 109 13.20 39.42 -14.37
N GLY A 110 13.02 38.61 -15.42
CA GLY A 110 11.72 38.15 -15.91
C GLY A 110 11.27 36.83 -15.29
N LEU A 111 12.03 36.29 -14.34
CA LEU A 111 11.79 34.97 -13.75
C LEU A 111 10.79 35.04 -12.58
N HIS A 112 10.08 33.94 -12.37
CA HIS A 112 9.13 33.76 -11.27
C HIS A 112 9.46 32.47 -10.52
N LEU A 113 9.48 32.55 -9.19
CA LEU A 113 9.45 31.38 -8.32
C LEU A 113 8.01 30.89 -8.24
N MET A 114 7.81 29.59 -8.47
CA MET A 114 6.49 28.95 -8.44
C MET A 114 6.41 28.02 -7.23
N TYR A 115 5.43 28.26 -6.36
CA TYR A 115 5.05 27.34 -5.30
C TYR A 115 3.83 26.54 -5.75
N ARG A 116 3.81 25.24 -5.46
CA ARG A 116 2.69 24.35 -5.74
C ARG A 116 2.53 23.39 -4.55
N SER A 117 1.35 23.39 -3.93
CA SER A 117 1.02 22.39 -2.90
C SER A 117 0.70 21.05 -3.57
N SER A 118 0.98 19.95 -2.87
CA SER A 118 0.63 18.58 -3.28
C SER A 118 -0.72 18.15 -2.72
#